data_AF-A0A7Z7FKG6-F1
#
_entry.id   AF-A0A7Z7FKG6-F1
#
_cell.length_a   1.000
_cell.length_b   1.000
_cell.length_c   1.000
_cell.angle_alpha   90.00
_cell.angle_beta   90.00
_cell.angle_gamma   90.00
#
_symmetry.space_group_name_H-M   'P 1'
#
loop_
_entity.id
_entity.type
_entity.pdbx_description
1 polymer ?
#
loop_
_entity_poly.entity_id
_entity_poly.type
_entity_poly.pdbx_seq_one_letter_code
_entity_poly.pdbx_strand_id
1 'polypeptide(L)'
;MAMSMGKRVTLAVAGAIVLLVVIALGGLYFVQHEVKERVAEALAPLGTAESIDVGFSAITLRHVRLTAPSDWPTPDAFTADEITMTPDIRDLLAHRVHLQSVVVRGFSLVVVRTASGRLEILPKLRQTVSRPGKPASEASGAAPNRPPLPAEKLIDHIAFADGQFVFYDEMIRKPPYKVTVSDASASVDHIHLPDLTEPTSLSVKGSIKGPAHTGTVTFDGWMKIASKDSQTTTTLRGVDVVTLDPYLLKKAGAKTQVTGGTLDLNLQATVTSYHIHAPGTVTLHHLQLAATDDPLDTFMQIPARAAVAALKQHGDDITLHFVIDGNLRDPKFKLNESVMTELRANFAKALGVSAEGVAKGAGETVKGLGNALKNLLGQ
;
A
#
# COMPACT_ATOMS: atom_id res chain seq x y z
N MET A 1 -11.26 43.10 -64.13
CA MET A 1 -9.96 42.41 -64.24
C MET A 1 -10.16 40.93 -63.98
N ALA A 2 -10.05 40.08 -65.01
CA ALA A 2 -10.22 38.63 -64.86
C ALA A 2 -8.97 38.03 -64.19
N MET A 3 -9.14 37.43 -63.01
CA MET A 3 -8.06 36.71 -62.33
C MET A 3 -7.50 35.61 -63.24
N SER A 4 -6.16 35.57 -63.38
CA SER A 4 -5.49 34.53 -64.17
C SER A 4 -5.80 33.14 -63.63
N MET A 5 -5.83 32.14 -64.52
CA MET A 5 -6.19 30.76 -64.22
C MET A 5 -5.38 30.20 -63.02
N GLY A 6 -4.10 30.55 -62.93
CA GLY A 6 -3.24 30.18 -61.80
C GLY A 6 -3.72 30.75 -60.45
N LYS A 7 -4.13 32.03 -60.39
CA LYS A 7 -4.64 32.64 -59.14
C LYS A 7 -5.95 32.00 -58.67
N ARG A 8 -6.81 31.57 -59.60
CA ARG A 8 -8.08 30.89 -59.28
C ARG A 8 -7.85 29.49 -58.71
N VAL A 9 -6.87 28.76 -59.23
CA VAL A 9 -6.48 27.43 -58.72
C VAL A 9 -5.86 27.55 -57.33
N THR A 10 -4.97 28.53 -57.10
CA THR A 10 -4.38 28.74 -55.77
C THR A 10 -5.43 29.11 -54.71
N LEU A 11 -6.40 29.96 -55.06
CA LEU A 11 -7.53 30.31 -54.18
C LEU A 11 -8.44 29.11 -53.87
N ALA A 12 -8.70 28.24 -54.85
CA ALA A 12 -9.48 27.03 -54.65
C ALA A 12 -8.77 26.01 -53.75
N VAL A 13 -7.46 25.82 -53.93
CA VAL A 13 -6.63 24.94 -53.08
C VAL A 13 -6.55 25.47 -51.65
N ALA A 14 -6.36 26.78 -51.47
CA ALA A 14 -6.35 27.40 -50.14
C ALA A 14 -7.70 27.25 -49.42
N GLY A 15 -8.83 27.43 -50.13
CA GLY A 15 -10.17 27.22 -49.58
C GLY A 15 -10.43 25.77 -49.15
N ALA A 16 -9.95 24.79 -49.93
CA ALA A 16 -10.06 23.37 -49.60
C ALA A 16 -9.25 22.99 -48.35
N ILE A 17 -8.04 23.55 -48.19
CA ILE A 17 -7.20 23.33 -47.00
C ILE A 17 -7.87 23.91 -45.74
N VAL A 18 -8.40 25.14 -45.82
CA VAL A 18 -9.10 25.76 -44.69
C VAL A 18 -10.34 24.96 -44.30
N LEU A 19 -11.10 24.44 -45.27
CA LEU A 19 -12.26 23.58 -45.00
C LEU A 19 -11.84 22.26 -44.33
N LEU A 20 -10.77 21.62 -44.78
CA LEU A 20 -10.22 20.41 -44.14
C LEU A 20 -9.75 20.70 -42.71
N VAL A 21 -9.14 21.86 -42.45
CA VAL A 21 -8.73 22.29 -41.11
C VAL A 21 -9.96 22.53 -40.23
N VAL A 22 -11.00 23.20 -40.72
CA VAL A 22 -12.25 23.43 -39.95
C VAL A 22 -12.98 22.11 -39.66
N ILE A 23 -13.04 21.18 -40.61
CA ILE A 23 -13.61 19.85 -40.41
C ILE A 23 -12.76 19.03 -39.43
N ALA A 24 -11.44 19.09 -39.53
CA ALA A 24 -10.53 18.43 -38.59
C ALA A 24 -10.70 19.01 -37.17
N LEU A 25 -10.73 20.35 -37.03
CA LEU A 25 -10.95 21.03 -35.76
C LEU A 25 -12.33 20.73 -35.17
N GLY A 26 -13.38 20.73 -36.00
CA GLY A 26 -14.74 20.36 -35.59
C GLY A 26 -14.85 18.89 -35.17
N GLY A 27 -14.19 17.99 -35.91
CA GLY A 27 -14.10 16.57 -35.55
C GLY A 27 -13.33 16.34 -34.26
N LEU A 28 -12.23 17.05 -34.04
CA LEU A 28 -11.45 17.01 -32.79
C LEU A 28 -12.29 17.52 -31.61
N TYR A 29 -13.04 18.60 -31.77
CA TYR A 29 -13.95 19.11 -30.75
C TYR A 29 -15.07 18.11 -30.43
N PHE A 30 -15.67 17.46 -31.44
CA PHE A 30 -16.68 16.44 -31.24
C PHE A 30 -16.14 15.21 -30.49
N VAL A 31 -14.94 14.74 -30.85
CA VAL A 31 -14.25 13.64 -30.15
C VAL A 31 -13.94 14.03 -28.70
N GLN A 32 -13.48 15.26 -28.46
CA GLN A 32 -13.23 15.77 -27.10
C GLN A 32 -14.50 15.77 -26.25
N HIS A 33 -15.63 16.20 -26.82
CA HIS A 33 -16.91 16.23 -26.13
C HIS A 33 -17.40 14.81 -25.79
N GLU A 34 -17.36 13.91 -26.77
CA GLU A 34 -17.73 12.50 -26.62
C GLU A 34 -16.86 11.78 -25.56
N VAL A 35 -15.54 12.03 -25.56
CA VAL A 35 -14.62 11.47 -24.55
C VAL A 35 -14.91 12.04 -23.18
N LYS A 36 -15.16 13.35 -23.08
CA LYS A 36 -15.51 14.02 -21.83
C LYS A 36 -16.78 13.43 -21.21
N GLU A 37 -17.83 13.23 -22.01
CA GLU A 37 -19.08 12.61 -21.56
C GLU A 37 -18.84 11.18 -21.06
N ARG A 38 -18.10 10.35 -21.82
CA ARG A 38 -17.80 8.96 -21.41
C ARG A 38 -16.98 8.89 -20.13
N VAL A 39 -16.02 9.78 -19.95
CA VAL A 39 -15.21 9.85 -18.72
C VAL A 39 -16.09 10.30 -17.54
N ALA A 40 -16.98 11.27 -17.75
CA ALA A 40 -17.93 11.70 -16.73
C ALA A 40 -18.92 10.58 -16.35
N GLU A 41 -19.47 9.85 -17.33
CA GLU A 41 -20.35 8.70 -17.13
C GLU A 41 -19.66 7.57 -16.36
N ALA A 42 -18.41 7.26 -16.72
CA ALA A 42 -17.62 6.23 -16.03
C ALA A 42 -17.25 6.64 -14.60
N LEU A 43 -17.05 7.94 -14.37
CA LEU A 43 -16.72 8.49 -13.05
C LEU A 43 -17.94 8.65 -12.15
N ALA A 44 -19.12 8.97 -12.70
CA ALA A 44 -20.36 9.24 -11.95
C ALA A 44 -20.72 8.20 -10.87
N PRO A 45 -20.63 6.87 -11.09
CA PRO A 45 -20.92 5.89 -10.04
C PRO A 45 -19.84 5.82 -8.94
N LEU A 46 -18.64 6.32 -9.21
CA LEU A 46 -17.48 6.24 -8.33
C LEU A 46 -17.25 7.56 -7.57
N GLY A 47 -17.54 8.70 -8.18
CA GLY A 47 -17.20 10.01 -7.64
C GLY A 47 -17.43 11.17 -8.61
N THR A 48 -16.65 12.23 -8.42
CA THR A 48 -16.75 13.48 -9.18
C THR A 48 -15.36 14.02 -9.52
N ALA A 49 -15.28 14.82 -10.58
CA ALA A 49 -14.14 15.67 -10.90
C ALA A 49 -14.68 17.08 -11.17
N GLU A 50 -13.94 18.11 -10.77
CA GLU A 50 -14.36 19.49 -10.99
C GLU A 50 -14.22 19.89 -12.45
N SER A 51 -13.09 19.53 -13.07
CA SER A 51 -12.88 19.71 -14.50
C SER A 51 -12.39 18.42 -15.16
N ILE A 52 -12.78 18.28 -16.43
CA ILE A 52 -12.33 17.21 -17.33
C ILE A 52 -11.90 17.91 -18.60
N ASP A 53 -10.58 17.93 -18.82
CA ASP A 53 -9.91 18.54 -19.95
C ASP A 53 -9.41 17.43 -20.88
N VAL A 54 -9.93 17.38 -22.11
CA VAL A 54 -9.53 16.39 -23.11
C VAL A 54 -8.60 17.08 -24.11
N GLY A 55 -7.30 16.83 -23.96
CA GLY A 55 -6.27 17.27 -24.90
C GLY A 55 -6.16 16.35 -26.11
N PHE A 56 -5.19 16.63 -27.00
CA PHE A 56 -4.95 15.82 -28.20
C PHE A 56 -4.43 14.41 -27.90
N SER A 57 -3.65 14.26 -26.84
CA SER A 57 -2.99 12.99 -26.48
C SER A 57 -3.16 12.61 -25.01
N ALA A 58 -3.83 13.44 -24.22
CA ALA A 58 -3.98 13.24 -22.78
C ALA A 58 -5.35 13.73 -22.31
N ILE A 59 -5.87 13.06 -21.29
CA ILE A 59 -7.10 13.44 -20.58
C ILE A 59 -6.68 13.84 -19.17
N THR A 60 -6.99 15.06 -18.77
CA THR A 60 -6.65 15.60 -17.45
C THR A 60 -7.93 15.81 -16.65
N LEU A 61 -7.98 15.23 -15.46
CA LEU A 61 -9.02 15.44 -14.45
C LEU A 61 -8.45 16.31 -13.35
N ARG A 62 -9.20 17.32 -12.88
CA ARG A 62 -8.81 18.16 -11.74
C ARG A 62 -9.76 18.01 -10.55
N HIS A 63 -9.20 18.05 -9.35
CA HIS A 63 -9.90 17.91 -8.08
C HIS A 63 -10.84 16.69 -8.06
N VAL A 64 -10.24 15.53 -8.31
CA VAL A 64 -10.97 14.26 -8.35
C VAL A 64 -11.27 13.80 -6.93
N ARG A 65 -12.52 13.39 -6.70
CA ARG A 65 -12.97 12.81 -5.44
C ARG A 65 -13.77 11.55 -5.70
N LEU A 66 -13.28 10.42 -5.19
CA LEU A 66 -13.98 9.15 -5.23
C LEU A 66 -14.66 8.92 -3.89
N THR A 67 -15.98 8.84 -3.93
CA THR A 67 -16.82 8.72 -2.75
C THR A 67 -16.67 7.34 -2.10
N ALA A 68 -16.73 7.30 -0.79
CA ALA A 68 -16.69 6.05 -0.05
C ALA A 68 -18.10 5.48 0.24
N PRO A 69 -18.21 4.19 0.60
CA PRO A 69 -19.38 3.62 1.25
C PRO A 69 -19.63 4.25 2.65
N SER A 70 -20.83 4.08 3.20
CA SER A 70 -21.23 4.69 4.49
C SER A 70 -20.45 4.16 5.70
N ASP A 71 -19.91 2.95 5.62
CA ASP A 71 -19.09 2.30 6.65
C ASP A 71 -17.59 2.64 6.55
N TRP A 72 -17.21 3.54 5.62
CA TRP A 72 -15.83 3.93 5.43
C TRP A 72 -15.38 4.98 6.47
N PRO A 73 -14.10 5.00 6.90
CA PRO A 73 -13.62 5.94 7.92
C PRO A 73 -13.66 7.43 7.53
N THR A 74 -13.79 7.72 6.24
CA THR A 74 -13.76 9.07 5.64
C THR A 74 -14.86 9.21 4.59
N PRO A 75 -15.35 10.43 4.28
CA PRO A 75 -16.35 10.64 3.22
C PRO A 75 -15.85 10.19 1.84
N ASP A 76 -14.58 10.45 1.57
CA ASP A 76 -13.91 10.09 0.32
C ASP A 76 -12.96 8.91 0.54
N ALA A 77 -12.98 7.95 -0.39
CA ALA A 77 -12.04 6.83 -0.41
C ALA A 77 -10.72 7.23 -1.09
N PHE A 78 -10.78 8.23 -1.98
CA PHE A 78 -9.63 8.76 -2.68
C PHE A 78 -9.89 10.19 -3.13
N THR A 79 -8.86 11.02 -3.06
CA THR A 79 -8.85 12.37 -3.64
C THR A 79 -7.55 12.59 -4.40
N ALA A 80 -7.57 13.45 -5.42
CA ALA A 80 -6.38 13.88 -6.14
C ALA A 80 -6.58 15.28 -6.73
N ASP A 81 -5.53 16.10 -6.70
CA ASP A 81 -5.52 17.42 -7.31
C ASP A 81 -5.57 17.32 -8.84
N GLU A 82 -4.81 16.38 -9.41
CA GLU A 82 -4.73 16.17 -10.85
C GLU A 82 -4.53 14.69 -11.19
N ILE A 83 -5.28 14.19 -12.18
CA ILE A 83 -5.04 12.89 -12.82
C ILE A 83 -4.87 13.10 -14.31
N THR A 84 -3.72 12.72 -14.85
CA THR A 84 -3.44 12.79 -16.29
C THR A 84 -3.35 11.37 -16.85
N MET A 85 -4.17 11.06 -17.84
CA MET A 85 -4.22 9.78 -18.52
C MET A 85 -3.76 9.95 -19.97
N THR A 86 -2.80 9.16 -20.39
CA THR A 86 -2.24 9.17 -21.76
C THR A 86 -2.64 7.86 -22.45
N PRO A 87 -3.69 7.86 -23.28
CA PRO A 87 -4.07 6.68 -24.06
C PRO A 87 -3.13 6.46 -25.27
N ASP A 88 -3.01 5.21 -25.69
CA ASP A 88 -2.39 4.88 -26.97
C ASP A 88 -3.39 5.08 -28.12
N ILE A 89 -3.16 6.13 -28.91
CA ILE A 89 -4.06 6.50 -30.02
C ILE A 89 -4.10 5.42 -31.11
N ARG A 90 -3.00 4.70 -31.35
CA ARG A 90 -2.95 3.66 -32.40
C ARG A 90 -3.79 2.46 -31.99
N ASP A 91 -3.69 2.06 -30.73
CA ASP A 91 -4.48 0.95 -30.20
C ASP A 91 -5.96 1.33 -30.08
N LEU A 92 -6.28 2.59 -29.76
CA LEU A 92 -7.66 3.08 -29.81
C LEU A 92 -8.27 2.97 -31.22
N LEU A 93 -7.51 3.28 -32.27
CA LEU A 93 -7.94 3.09 -33.67
C LEU A 93 -8.14 1.59 -34.00
N ALA A 94 -7.37 0.72 -33.37
CA ALA A 94 -7.51 -0.74 -33.46
C ALA A 94 -8.58 -1.32 -32.51
N HIS A 95 -9.40 -0.47 -31.87
CA HIS A 95 -10.43 -0.88 -30.91
C HIS A 95 -9.85 -1.64 -29.70
N ARG A 96 -8.71 -1.21 -29.18
CA ARG A 96 -8.10 -1.72 -27.95
C ARG A 96 -7.99 -0.58 -26.94
N VAL A 97 -8.27 -0.87 -25.67
CA VAL A 97 -8.10 0.11 -24.60
C VAL A 97 -6.71 -0.08 -24.01
N HIS A 98 -5.79 0.77 -24.43
CA HIS A 98 -4.44 0.78 -23.94
C HIS A 98 -4.10 2.17 -23.39
N LEU A 99 -3.73 2.23 -22.11
CA LEU A 99 -3.24 3.41 -21.43
C LEU A 99 -1.72 3.30 -21.25
N GLN A 100 -0.98 4.18 -21.92
CA GLN A 100 0.47 4.25 -21.77
C GLN A 100 0.87 4.74 -20.37
N SER A 101 0.13 5.72 -19.83
CA SER A 101 0.42 6.24 -18.50
C SER A 101 -0.80 6.82 -17.81
N VAL A 102 -0.90 6.63 -16.49
CA VAL A 102 -1.81 7.35 -15.60
C VAL A 102 -0.98 8.00 -14.49
N VAL A 103 -0.95 9.33 -14.45
CA VAL A 103 -0.20 10.09 -13.44
C VAL A 103 -1.18 10.78 -12.51
N VAL A 104 -1.09 10.49 -11.23
CA VAL A 104 -1.92 11.04 -10.15
C VAL A 104 -1.04 11.92 -9.27
N ARG A 105 -1.41 13.19 -9.09
CA ARG A 105 -0.70 14.16 -8.23
C ARG A 105 -1.59 14.66 -7.09
N GLY A 106 -0.97 15.00 -5.96
CA GLY A 106 -1.68 15.60 -4.83
C GLY A 106 -2.73 14.66 -4.25
N PHE A 107 -2.42 13.37 -4.15
CA PHE A 107 -3.42 12.36 -3.82
C PHE A 107 -3.55 12.10 -2.32
N SER A 108 -4.73 11.68 -1.88
CA SER A 108 -4.93 11.04 -0.59
C SER A 108 -5.74 9.77 -0.80
N LEU A 109 -5.10 8.60 -0.68
CA LEU A 109 -5.74 7.30 -0.82
C LEU A 109 -5.98 6.66 0.55
N VAL A 110 -7.23 6.29 0.83
CA VAL A 110 -7.59 5.60 2.06
C VAL A 110 -7.55 4.09 1.86
N VAL A 111 -6.86 3.40 2.76
CA VAL A 111 -6.73 1.95 2.78
C VAL A 111 -7.27 1.45 4.11
N VAL A 112 -8.21 0.51 4.09
CA VAL A 112 -8.85 -0.01 5.30
C VAL A 112 -8.50 -1.49 5.44
N ARG A 113 -7.94 -1.86 6.59
CA ARG A 113 -7.86 -3.26 7.01
C ARG A 113 -9.04 -3.55 7.92
N THR A 114 -9.95 -4.40 7.45
CA THR A 114 -11.14 -4.78 8.21
C THR A 114 -10.77 -5.59 9.44
N ALA A 115 -11.70 -5.72 10.38
CA ALA A 115 -11.53 -6.61 11.54
C ALA A 115 -11.29 -8.08 11.17
N SER A 116 -11.71 -8.52 9.97
CA SER A 116 -11.41 -9.85 9.42
C SER A 116 -10.01 -9.98 8.82
N GLY A 117 -9.23 -8.90 8.79
CA GLY A 117 -7.89 -8.84 8.22
C GLY A 117 -7.85 -8.65 6.70
N ARG A 118 -8.99 -8.41 6.05
CA ARG A 118 -9.05 -8.12 4.62
C ARG A 118 -8.62 -6.67 4.37
N LEU A 119 -7.75 -6.47 3.39
CA LEU A 119 -7.40 -5.14 2.90
C LEU A 119 -8.43 -4.68 1.86
N GLU A 120 -8.94 -3.47 2.04
CA GLU A 120 -9.87 -2.83 1.13
C GLU A 120 -9.31 -1.50 0.66
N ILE A 121 -9.35 -1.31 -0.65
CA ILE A 121 -8.88 -0.13 -1.37
C ILE A 121 -9.93 0.15 -2.44
N LEU A 122 -10.36 1.40 -2.58
CA LEU A 122 -11.32 1.84 -3.60
C LEU A 122 -12.54 0.87 -3.77
N PRO A 123 -13.34 0.66 -2.72
CA PRO A 123 -14.33 -0.43 -2.68
C PRO A 123 -15.39 -0.32 -3.79
N LYS A 124 -15.81 0.90 -4.16
CA LYS A 124 -16.76 1.12 -5.27
C LYS A 124 -16.16 0.73 -6.62
N LEU A 125 -14.88 1.02 -6.85
CA LEU A 125 -14.18 0.62 -8.08
C LEU A 125 -14.11 -0.91 -8.18
N ARG A 126 -13.74 -1.60 -7.09
CA ARG A 126 -13.75 -3.06 -7.04
C ARG A 126 -15.13 -3.64 -7.37
N GLN A 127 -16.21 -3.08 -6.81
CA GLN A 127 -17.57 -3.53 -7.09
C GLN A 127 -17.98 -3.33 -8.55
N THR A 128 -17.54 -2.25 -9.21
CA THR A 128 -17.80 -2.03 -10.64
C THR A 128 -17.04 -3.00 -11.54
N VAL A 129 -15.79 -3.35 -11.18
CA VAL A 129 -14.97 -4.30 -11.96
C VAL A 129 -15.42 -5.75 -11.72
N SER A 130 -15.82 -6.11 -10.51
CA SER A 130 -16.27 -7.47 -10.15
C SER A 130 -17.71 -7.80 -10.54
N ARG A 131 -18.47 -6.86 -11.12
CA ARG A 131 -19.82 -7.11 -11.67
C ARG A 131 -19.79 -7.08 -13.21
N PRO A 132 -19.31 -8.12 -13.88
CA PRO A 132 -19.48 -8.23 -15.32
C PRO A 132 -20.96 -8.54 -15.61
N GLY A 133 -21.70 -7.60 -16.21
CA GLY A 133 -22.98 -7.92 -16.86
C GLY A 133 -24.27 -7.37 -16.25
N LYS A 134 -24.31 -6.12 -15.79
CA LYS A 134 -25.56 -5.36 -15.85
C LYS A 134 -25.32 -4.08 -16.65
N PRO A 135 -25.87 -3.93 -17.86
CA PRO A 135 -26.01 -2.61 -18.45
C PRO A 135 -26.72 -1.74 -17.43
N ALA A 136 -26.35 -0.47 -17.35
CA ALA A 136 -27.23 0.56 -16.80
C ALA A 136 -28.48 0.64 -17.69
N SER A 137 -29.33 -0.38 -17.63
CA SER A 137 -30.71 -0.28 -18.05
C SER A 137 -31.44 0.28 -16.85
N GLU A 138 -32.15 1.39 -17.09
CA GLU A 138 -32.95 2.18 -16.15
C GLU A 138 -32.26 3.42 -15.56
N ALA A 139 -31.70 4.28 -16.42
CA ALA A 139 -31.91 5.73 -16.32
C ALA A 139 -31.63 6.42 -17.68
N SER A 140 -32.72 6.84 -18.34
CA SER A 140 -32.83 7.77 -19.48
C SER A 140 -32.20 7.42 -20.84
N GLY A 141 -33.04 7.46 -21.87
CA GLY A 141 -32.68 7.16 -23.25
C GLY A 141 -31.91 8.26 -23.98
N ALA A 142 -30.88 7.84 -24.71
CA ALA A 142 -30.24 8.35 -25.94
C ALA A 142 -28.84 7.69 -25.99
N ALA A 143 -28.32 6.96 -26.99
CA ALA A 143 -28.64 6.69 -28.39
C ALA A 143 -28.19 5.23 -28.75
N PRO A 144 -28.77 4.57 -29.77
CA PRO A 144 -28.69 3.11 -29.94
C PRO A 144 -27.46 2.58 -30.72
N ASN A 145 -26.37 3.34 -30.87
CA ASN A 145 -25.35 3.01 -31.90
C ASN A 145 -23.87 3.16 -31.45
N ARG A 146 -23.57 3.05 -30.15
CA ARG A 146 -22.20 3.23 -29.64
C ARG A 146 -21.52 1.86 -29.44
N PRO A 147 -20.34 1.58 -30.06
CA PRO A 147 -19.64 0.31 -29.90
C PRO A 147 -19.29 0.04 -28.42
N PRO A 148 -19.43 -1.21 -27.94
CA PRO A 148 -19.04 -1.57 -26.57
C PRO A 148 -17.53 -1.39 -26.38
N LEU A 149 -17.13 -0.95 -25.18
CA LEU A 149 -15.71 -0.86 -24.84
C LEU A 149 -15.07 -2.26 -24.84
N PRO A 150 -13.85 -2.41 -25.37
CA PRO A 150 -13.09 -3.65 -25.33
C PRO A 150 -13.00 -4.24 -23.92
N ALA A 151 -13.13 -5.56 -23.82
CA ALA A 151 -13.07 -6.29 -22.56
C ALA A 151 -11.65 -6.32 -21.96
N GLU A 152 -10.65 -6.38 -22.83
CA GLU A 152 -9.23 -6.37 -22.49
C GLU A 152 -8.73 -4.93 -22.35
N LYS A 153 -7.99 -4.66 -21.28
CA LYS A 153 -7.42 -3.34 -21.00
C LYS A 153 -5.99 -3.48 -20.52
N LEU A 154 -5.08 -2.76 -21.17
CA LEU A 154 -3.68 -2.70 -20.78
C LEU A 154 -3.37 -1.32 -20.21
N ILE A 155 -2.65 -1.29 -19.10
CA ILE A 155 -2.09 -0.07 -18.51
C ILE A 155 -0.60 -0.31 -18.28
N ASP A 156 0.24 0.40 -19.02
CA ASP A 156 1.69 0.22 -18.95
C ASP A 156 2.26 0.79 -17.65
N HIS A 157 1.84 1.99 -17.27
CA HIS A 157 2.39 2.70 -16.11
C HIS A 157 1.33 3.50 -15.35
N ILE A 158 1.32 3.38 -14.02
CA ILE A 158 0.58 4.25 -13.12
C ILE A 158 1.56 4.87 -12.13
N ALA A 159 1.62 6.19 -12.06
CA ALA A 159 2.40 6.94 -11.08
C ALA A 159 1.49 7.68 -10.12
N PHE A 160 1.83 7.63 -8.84
CA PHE A 160 1.27 8.45 -7.78
C PHE A 160 2.40 9.34 -7.24
N ALA A 161 2.17 10.65 -7.17
CA ALA A 161 3.16 11.62 -6.72
C ALA A 161 2.56 12.64 -5.75
N ASP A 162 3.42 13.15 -4.86
CA ASP A 162 3.14 14.28 -3.98
C ASP A 162 1.87 14.11 -3.14
N GLY A 163 1.65 12.91 -2.60
CA GLY A 163 0.43 12.59 -1.88
C GLY A 163 0.63 11.83 -0.57
N GLN A 164 -0.41 11.14 -0.14
CA GLN A 164 -0.42 10.37 1.08
C GLN A 164 -1.27 9.11 0.98
N PHE A 165 -0.83 8.05 1.67
CA PHE A 165 -1.64 6.88 1.96
C PHE A 165 -2.11 6.95 3.41
N VAL A 166 -3.42 6.83 3.63
CA VAL A 166 -4.02 6.84 4.96
C VAL A 166 -4.54 5.45 5.28
N PHE A 167 -3.84 4.74 6.15
CA PHE A 167 -4.17 3.39 6.57
C PHE A 167 -5.03 3.41 7.83
N TYR A 168 -6.16 2.72 7.80
CA TYR A 168 -7.02 2.48 8.97
C TYR A 168 -7.07 0.99 9.28
N ASP A 169 -6.60 0.59 10.46
CA ASP A 169 -6.57 -0.81 10.89
C ASP A 169 -7.61 -1.09 11.99
N GLU A 170 -8.70 -1.75 11.61
CA GLU A 170 -9.77 -2.16 12.52
C GLU A 170 -9.44 -3.43 13.31
N MET A 171 -8.48 -4.23 12.81
CA MET A 171 -8.07 -5.47 13.47
C MET A 171 -7.34 -5.17 14.79
N ILE A 172 -6.74 -3.98 14.88
CA ILE A 172 -5.93 -3.57 16.02
C ILE A 172 -6.74 -2.87 17.11
N ARG A 173 -7.65 -1.95 16.83
CA ARG A 173 -8.48 -1.33 17.90
C ARG A 173 -9.75 -0.71 17.32
N LYS A 174 -10.67 -0.36 18.23
CA LYS A 174 -11.85 0.46 17.95
C LYS A 174 -11.76 1.73 18.81
N PRO A 175 -11.83 2.95 18.23
CA PRO A 175 -11.89 3.25 16.78
C PRO A 175 -10.65 2.74 16.02
N PRO A 176 -10.72 2.59 14.68
CA PRO A 176 -9.63 2.00 13.88
C PRO A 176 -8.31 2.75 14.06
N TYR A 177 -7.19 2.03 14.08
CA TYR A 177 -5.88 2.67 14.23
C TYR A 177 -5.45 3.34 12.92
N LYS A 178 -5.16 4.65 12.97
CA LYS A 178 -4.77 5.43 11.80
C LYS A 178 -3.26 5.54 11.71
N VAL A 179 -2.69 5.18 10.56
CA VAL A 179 -1.30 5.45 10.18
C VAL A 179 -1.32 6.23 8.87
N THR A 180 -0.48 7.25 8.75
CA THR A 180 -0.39 8.06 7.53
C THR A 180 1.04 7.98 6.98
N VAL A 181 1.15 7.57 5.73
CA VAL A 181 2.37 7.66 4.94
C VAL A 181 2.26 8.93 4.12
N SER A 182 2.96 9.99 4.51
CA SER A 182 2.99 11.28 3.81
C SER A 182 4.14 11.33 2.81
N ASP A 183 4.20 12.41 2.02
CA ASP A 183 5.27 12.66 1.05
C ASP A 183 5.45 11.44 0.12
N ALA A 184 4.32 10.83 -0.20
CA ALA A 184 4.25 9.50 -0.73
C ALA A 184 4.26 9.55 -2.26
N SER A 185 4.99 8.59 -2.83
CA SER A 185 4.92 8.30 -4.25
C SER A 185 4.89 6.80 -4.46
N ALA A 186 4.21 6.37 -5.51
CA ALA A 186 4.14 4.98 -5.89
C ALA A 186 4.15 4.81 -7.41
N SER A 187 4.63 3.68 -7.89
CA SER A 187 4.43 3.24 -9.27
C SER A 187 3.82 1.85 -9.32
N VAL A 188 2.99 1.63 -10.33
CA VAL A 188 2.45 0.32 -10.70
C VAL A 188 2.66 0.16 -12.19
N ASP A 189 3.39 -0.86 -12.60
CA ASP A 189 3.74 -1.11 -13.99
C ASP A 189 3.14 -2.43 -14.47
N HIS A 190 2.65 -2.44 -15.71
CA HIS A 190 2.07 -3.60 -16.39
C HIS A 190 0.85 -4.17 -15.67
N ILE A 191 -0.30 -3.51 -15.85
CA ILE A 191 -1.60 -4.02 -15.41
C ILE A 191 -2.39 -4.48 -16.64
N HIS A 192 -2.60 -5.79 -16.72
CA HIS A 192 -3.38 -6.42 -17.78
C HIS A 192 -4.70 -6.97 -17.23
N LEU A 193 -5.79 -6.27 -17.55
CA LEU A 193 -7.15 -6.60 -17.10
C LEU A 193 -7.89 -7.42 -18.17
N PRO A 194 -8.78 -8.34 -17.76
CA PRO A 194 -9.17 -8.63 -16.37
C PRO A 194 -8.34 -9.73 -15.70
N ASP A 195 -7.50 -10.45 -16.46
CA ASP A 195 -6.90 -11.71 -16.02
C ASP A 195 -5.87 -11.53 -14.90
N LEU A 196 -5.08 -10.43 -14.94
CA LEU A 196 -4.09 -10.09 -13.92
C LEU A 196 -3.13 -11.25 -13.56
N THR A 197 -2.81 -12.08 -14.56
CA THR A 197 -1.96 -13.26 -14.47
C THR A 197 -0.48 -12.92 -14.71
N GLU A 198 -0.21 -11.83 -15.42
CA GLU A 198 1.13 -11.33 -15.68
C GLU A 198 1.74 -10.63 -14.44
N PRO A 199 3.09 -10.58 -14.33
CA PRO A 199 3.75 -9.84 -13.25
C PRO A 199 3.52 -8.33 -13.36
N THR A 200 2.89 -7.75 -12.34
CA THR A 200 2.78 -6.31 -12.14
C THR A 200 3.90 -5.85 -11.20
N SER A 201 4.70 -4.87 -11.62
CA SER A 201 5.74 -4.27 -10.77
C SER A 201 5.17 -3.15 -9.91
N LEU A 202 5.70 -3.02 -8.71
CA LEU A 202 5.20 -2.11 -7.68
C LEU A 202 6.39 -1.45 -7.00
N SER A 203 6.31 -0.14 -6.82
CA SER A 203 7.23 0.61 -5.96
C SER A 203 6.40 1.61 -5.14
N VAL A 204 6.71 1.75 -3.87
CA VAL A 204 6.10 2.73 -2.97
C VAL A 204 7.21 3.27 -2.08
N LYS A 205 7.22 4.59 -1.89
CA LYS A 205 8.05 5.26 -0.90
C LYS A 205 7.25 6.36 -0.21
N GLY A 206 7.61 6.66 1.02
CA GLY A 206 7.06 7.79 1.75
C GLY A 206 7.58 7.89 3.18
N SER A 207 6.98 8.79 3.93
CA SER A 207 7.39 9.17 5.28
C SER A 207 6.31 8.84 6.30
N ILE A 208 6.70 8.32 7.47
CA ILE A 208 5.81 8.06 8.60
C ILE A 208 6.18 9.06 9.69
N LYS A 209 5.32 10.06 9.89
CA LYS A 209 5.51 11.08 10.93
C LYS A 209 5.13 10.52 12.29
N GLY A 210 6.12 10.35 13.15
CA GLY A 210 5.95 9.99 14.54
C GLY A 210 6.00 11.20 15.48
N PRO A 211 5.82 10.99 16.80
CA PRO A 211 5.87 12.06 17.79
C PRO A 211 7.21 12.77 17.90
N ALA A 212 8.33 12.08 17.63
CA ALA A 212 9.68 12.58 17.81
C ALA A 212 10.51 12.56 16.52
N HIS A 213 10.32 11.54 15.67
CA HIS A 213 11.05 11.35 14.43
C HIS A 213 10.11 11.16 13.24
N THR A 214 10.60 11.52 12.06
CA THR A 214 9.96 11.13 10.79
C THR A 214 10.76 9.98 10.20
N GLY A 215 10.18 8.78 10.25
CA GLY A 215 10.76 7.60 9.63
C GLY A 215 10.40 7.51 8.15
N THR A 216 11.08 6.63 7.42
CA THR A 216 10.79 6.36 6.00
C THR A 216 10.32 4.93 5.80
N VAL A 217 9.47 4.74 4.80
CA VAL A 217 9.01 3.42 4.35
C VAL A 217 9.28 3.26 2.86
N THR A 218 9.75 2.07 2.47
CA THR A 218 9.77 1.63 1.07
C THR A 218 9.12 0.26 0.93
N PHE A 219 8.47 0.03 -0.20
CA PHE A 219 7.93 -1.26 -0.61
C PHE A 219 8.14 -1.43 -2.11
N ASP A 220 8.91 -2.43 -2.51
CA ASP A 220 9.31 -2.63 -3.90
C ASP A 220 9.18 -4.10 -4.29
N GLY A 221 8.84 -4.39 -5.53
CA GLY A 221 8.80 -5.77 -6.03
C GLY A 221 7.85 -5.99 -7.18
N TRP A 222 7.43 -7.25 -7.35
CA TRP A 222 6.44 -7.65 -8.33
C TRP A 222 5.41 -8.61 -7.73
N MET A 223 4.21 -8.63 -8.30
CA MET A 223 3.18 -9.61 -7.98
C MET A 223 2.37 -10.04 -9.20
N LYS A 224 1.95 -11.30 -9.23
CA LYS A 224 0.87 -11.80 -10.08
C LYS A 224 -0.41 -11.80 -9.26
N ILE A 225 -1.30 -10.85 -9.50
CA ILE A 225 -2.46 -10.62 -8.62
C ILE A 225 -3.40 -11.83 -8.61
N ALA A 226 -3.58 -12.52 -9.74
CA ALA A 226 -4.44 -13.70 -9.85
C ALA A 226 -3.95 -14.90 -9.04
N SER A 227 -2.65 -15.23 -9.11
CA SER A 227 -2.06 -16.37 -8.36
C SER A 227 -1.61 -16.01 -6.95
N LYS A 228 -1.44 -14.70 -6.68
CA LYS A 228 -0.80 -14.12 -5.49
C LYS A 228 0.70 -14.41 -5.36
N ASP A 229 1.31 -14.97 -6.40
CA ASP A 229 2.76 -15.14 -6.41
C ASP A 229 3.43 -13.77 -6.45
N SER A 230 4.47 -13.59 -5.65
CA SER A 230 5.11 -12.29 -5.52
C SER A 230 6.53 -12.40 -4.96
N GLN A 231 7.32 -11.38 -5.24
CA GLN A 231 8.58 -11.14 -4.56
C GLN A 231 8.64 -9.66 -4.21
N THR A 232 8.74 -9.35 -2.93
CA THR A 232 8.63 -7.99 -2.42
C THR A 232 9.70 -7.73 -1.36
N THR A 233 10.15 -6.49 -1.28
CA THR A 233 11.06 -5.99 -0.26
C THR A 233 10.36 -4.84 0.44
N THR A 234 10.30 -4.88 1.77
CA THR A 234 9.78 -3.80 2.60
C THR A 234 10.90 -3.30 3.50
N THR A 235 11.09 -1.98 3.54
CA THR A 235 12.02 -1.36 4.48
C THR A 235 11.32 -0.29 5.32
N LEU A 236 11.63 -0.27 6.61
CA LEU A 236 11.35 0.85 7.49
C LEU A 236 12.67 1.36 8.05
N ARG A 237 12.80 2.67 8.19
CA ARG A 237 13.97 3.31 8.81
C ARG A 237 13.53 4.42 9.73
N GLY A 238 14.06 4.42 10.95
CA GLY A 238 13.87 5.49 11.93
C GLY A 238 12.41 5.73 12.31
N VAL A 239 11.54 4.72 12.21
CA VAL A 239 10.12 4.88 12.55
C VAL A 239 9.98 4.86 14.06
N ASP A 240 9.37 5.89 14.64
CA ASP A 240 9.09 5.91 16.08
C ASP A 240 8.30 4.68 16.50
N VAL A 241 8.82 3.93 17.47
CA VAL A 241 8.18 2.69 17.97
C VAL A 241 6.78 2.99 18.51
N VAL A 242 6.58 4.18 19.09
CA VAL A 242 5.29 4.68 19.57
C VAL A 242 4.22 4.70 18.47
N THR A 243 4.61 4.94 17.22
CA THR A 243 3.71 4.90 16.04
C THR A 243 3.32 3.48 15.63
N LEU A 244 4.07 2.48 16.09
CA LEU A 244 3.80 1.06 15.84
C LEU A 244 3.29 0.33 17.09
N ASP A 245 3.22 1.03 18.22
CA ASP A 245 2.89 0.50 19.54
C ASP A 245 1.61 -0.37 19.57
N PRO A 246 0.51 0.00 18.87
CA PRO A 246 -0.68 -0.85 18.83
C PRO A 246 -0.48 -2.21 18.16
N TYR A 247 0.51 -2.33 17.27
CA TYR A 247 0.89 -3.60 16.66
C TYR A 247 1.77 -4.45 17.56
N LEU A 248 2.52 -3.82 18.47
CA LEU A 248 3.39 -4.48 19.43
C LEU A 248 2.60 -4.93 20.67
N LEU A 249 1.92 -4.02 21.37
CA LEU A 249 1.39 -4.30 22.70
C LEU A 249 0.17 -5.22 22.71
N LYS A 250 -0.82 -4.96 21.84
CA LYS A 250 -2.12 -5.65 21.94
C LYS A 250 -2.02 -7.15 21.69
N LYS A 251 -1.13 -7.57 20.78
CA LYS A 251 -0.92 -9.00 20.51
C LYS A 251 0.23 -9.59 21.29
N ALA A 252 1.22 -8.79 21.73
CA ALA A 252 2.32 -9.32 22.54
C ALA A 252 1.93 -9.64 23.99
N GLY A 253 0.79 -9.13 24.48
CA GLY A 253 0.39 -9.26 25.89
C GLY A 253 1.20 -8.32 26.80
N ALA A 254 1.83 -7.30 26.22
CA ALA A 254 2.62 -6.32 26.95
C ALA A 254 1.68 -5.38 27.71
N LYS A 255 2.01 -5.14 28.98
CA LYS A 255 1.28 -4.22 29.87
C LYS A 255 1.93 -2.84 29.93
N THR A 256 3.23 -2.78 29.67
CA THR A 256 4.01 -1.54 29.70
C THR A 256 4.00 -0.88 28.32
N GLN A 257 3.68 0.42 28.30
CA GLN A 257 3.66 1.22 27.09
C GLN A 257 5.08 1.62 26.66
N VAL A 258 5.34 1.65 25.34
CA VAL A 258 6.57 2.23 24.80
C VAL A 258 6.44 3.76 24.80
N THR A 259 7.44 4.45 25.35
CA THR A 259 7.48 5.92 25.44
C THR A 259 8.46 6.55 24.47
N GLY A 260 9.36 5.77 23.87
CA GLY A 260 10.37 6.28 22.93
C GLY A 260 11.22 5.19 22.27
N GLY A 261 12.08 5.60 21.35
CA GLY A 261 12.93 4.74 20.52
C GLY A 261 12.44 4.66 19.07
N THR A 262 13.31 4.18 18.18
CA THR A 262 13.03 4.02 16.76
C THR A 262 13.19 2.57 16.31
N LEU A 263 12.55 2.23 15.20
CA LEU A 263 12.54 0.90 14.60
C LEU A 263 12.99 0.96 13.14
N ASP A 264 13.93 0.09 12.82
CA ASP A 264 14.33 -0.26 11.47
C ASP A 264 13.83 -1.67 11.13
N LEU A 265 13.29 -1.84 9.92
CA LEU A 265 12.85 -3.15 9.40
C LEU A 265 13.46 -3.37 8.02
N ASN A 266 13.93 -4.59 7.79
CA ASN A 266 14.21 -5.13 6.46
C ASN A 266 13.46 -6.44 6.33
N LEU A 267 12.59 -6.56 5.33
CA LEU A 267 11.82 -7.77 5.07
C LEU A 267 11.88 -8.07 3.58
N GLN A 268 12.28 -9.29 3.23
CA GLN A 268 12.16 -9.81 1.87
C GLN A 268 11.13 -10.92 1.90
N ALA A 269 10.02 -10.77 1.19
CA ALA A 269 8.95 -11.75 1.19
C ALA A 269 8.77 -12.34 -0.22
N THR A 270 8.83 -13.67 -0.31
CA THR A 270 8.50 -14.42 -1.52
C THR A 270 7.24 -15.24 -1.25
N VAL A 271 6.27 -15.15 -2.16
CA VAL A 271 5.08 -16.00 -2.16
C VAL A 271 5.09 -16.81 -3.44
N THR A 272 5.05 -18.14 -3.31
CA THR A 272 4.95 -19.07 -4.44
C THR A 272 3.91 -20.11 -4.12
N SER A 273 2.88 -20.24 -4.96
CA SER A 273 1.80 -21.22 -4.78
C SER A 273 1.18 -21.16 -3.37
N TYR A 274 0.91 -19.94 -2.89
CA TYR A 274 0.39 -19.65 -1.55
C TYR A 274 1.31 -20.02 -0.38
N HIS A 275 2.54 -20.45 -0.63
CA HIS A 275 3.55 -20.59 0.41
C HIS A 275 4.35 -19.29 0.55
N ILE A 276 4.37 -18.71 1.74
CA ILE A 276 5.17 -17.53 2.06
C ILE A 276 6.51 -17.97 2.67
N HIS A 277 7.59 -17.36 2.19
CA HIS A 277 8.91 -17.38 2.82
C HIS A 277 9.40 -15.95 2.92
N ALA A 278 9.53 -15.42 4.14
CA ALA A 278 9.86 -14.03 4.36
C ALA A 278 10.90 -13.85 5.49
N PRO A 279 12.20 -13.97 5.18
CA PRO A 279 13.26 -13.58 6.09
C PRO A 279 13.27 -12.07 6.31
N GLY A 280 13.46 -11.67 7.56
CA GLY A 280 13.54 -10.27 7.93
C GLY A 280 14.46 -10.01 9.11
N THR A 281 14.74 -8.73 9.31
CA THR A 281 15.51 -8.21 10.42
C THR A 281 14.83 -6.96 10.94
N VAL A 282 14.56 -6.91 12.23
CA VAL A 282 14.09 -5.72 12.95
C VAL A 282 15.21 -5.25 13.86
N THR A 283 15.49 -3.96 13.86
CA THR A 283 16.38 -3.34 14.84
C THR A 283 15.60 -2.30 15.63
N LEU A 284 15.61 -2.42 16.95
CA LEU A 284 15.09 -1.43 17.87
C LEU A 284 16.25 -0.60 18.40
N HIS A 285 16.14 0.72 18.32
CA HIS A 285 17.14 1.66 18.79
C HIS A 285 16.58 2.48 19.95
N HIS A 286 17.36 2.62 21.02
CA HIS A 286 17.04 3.48 22.17
C HIS A 286 15.63 3.27 22.73
N LEU A 287 15.20 2.00 22.84
CA LEU A 287 13.84 1.68 23.29
C LEU A 287 13.63 2.18 24.73
N GLN A 288 12.59 2.99 24.91
CA GLN A 288 12.17 3.50 26.21
C GLN A 288 10.81 2.93 26.57
N LEU A 289 10.71 2.34 27.76
CA LEU A 289 9.46 1.83 28.32
C LEU A 289 8.98 2.77 29.42
N ALA A 290 7.66 2.90 29.56
CA ALA A 290 7.06 3.64 30.66
C ALA A 290 7.56 3.09 32.01
N ALA A 291 7.87 4.00 32.93
CA ALA A 291 8.23 3.61 34.29
C ALA A 291 7.03 2.93 34.95
N THR A 292 7.29 1.78 35.58
CA THR A 292 6.26 0.99 36.27
C THR A 292 6.79 0.46 37.58
N ASP A 293 5.98 0.65 38.62
CA ASP A 293 6.21 0.13 39.96
C ASP A 293 5.72 -1.32 40.11
N ASP A 294 4.93 -1.82 39.15
CA ASP A 294 4.48 -3.21 39.12
C ASP A 294 5.61 -4.14 38.65
N PRO A 295 6.13 -5.05 39.50
CA PRO A 295 7.15 -6.01 39.09
C PRO A 295 6.65 -7.07 38.10
N LEU A 296 5.34 -7.21 37.90
CA LEU A 296 4.71 -8.13 36.94
C LEU A 296 4.50 -7.53 35.55
N ASP A 297 4.93 -6.28 35.34
CA ASP A 297 4.82 -5.62 34.06
C ASP A 297 5.79 -6.21 33.04
N THR A 298 5.28 -6.44 31.83
CA THR A 298 6.03 -7.10 30.77
C THR A 298 5.98 -6.31 29.47
N PHE A 299 7.08 -6.39 28.73
CA PHE A 299 7.21 -6.01 27.33
C PHE A 299 7.55 -7.26 26.53
N MET A 300 6.73 -7.59 25.53
CA MET A 300 6.86 -8.83 24.75
C MET A 300 6.99 -10.10 25.61
N GLN A 301 6.20 -10.19 26.71
CA GLN A 301 6.23 -11.30 27.69
C GLN A 301 7.51 -11.41 28.53
N ILE A 302 8.41 -10.43 28.45
CA ILE A 302 9.60 -10.35 29.30
C ILE A 302 9.38 -9.25 30.36
N PRO A 303 9.79 -9.45 31.63
CA PRO A 303 9.72 -8.40 32.64
C PRO A 303 10.33 -7.09 32.13
N ALA A 304 9.56 -6.00 32.18
CA ALA A 304 9.94 -4.73 31.54
C ALA A 304 11.32 -4.23 32.02
N ARG A 305 11.62 -4.40 33.31
CA ARG A 305 12.92 -4.06 33.90
C ARG A 305 14.08 -4.88 33.33
N ALA A 306 13.87 -6.17 33.06
CA ALA A 306 14.88 -7.03 32.44
C ALA A 306 15.12 -6.63 30.98
N ALA A 307 14.06 -6.30 30.24
CA ALA A 307 14.18 -5.77 28.88
C ALA A 307 15.00 -4.48 28.83
N VAL A 308 14.71 -3.51 29.71
CA VAL A 308 15.48 -2.25 29.82
C VAL A 308 16.93 -2.48 30.22
N ALA A 309 17.20 -3.38 31.18
CA ALA A 309 18.56 -3.68 31.61
C ALA A 309 19.39 -4.31 30.49
N ALA A 310 18.80 -5.24 29.73
CA ALA A 310 19.48 -5.90 28.63
C ALA A 310 19.70 -4.94 27.44
N LEU A 311 18.74 -4.05 27.14
CA LEU A 311 18.93 -2.95 26.19
C LEU A 311 20.20 -2.14 26.50
N LYS A 312 20.32 -1.66 27.74
CA LYS A 312 21.49 -0.89 28.19
C LYS A 312 22.80 -1.67 28.08
N GLN A 313 22.75 -2.98 28.30
CA GLN A 313 23.93 -3.85 28.19
C GLN A 313 24.38 -4.05 26.73
N HIS A 314 23.45 -3.97 25.77
CA HIS A 314 23.70 -4.16 24.34
C HIS A 314 23.89 -2.85 23.55
N GLY A 315 24.21 -1.75 24.24
CA GLY A 315 24.44 -0.45 23.59
C GLY A 315 23.16 0.20 23.08
N ASP A 316 22.03 -0.06 23.75
CA ASP A 316 20.69 0.47 23.45
C ASP A 316 20.07 0.02 22.11
N ASP A 317 20.73 -0.89 21.40
CA ASP A 317 20.27 -1.48 20.15
C ASP A 317 19.98 -2.97 20.30
N ILE A 318 18.83 -3.42 19.77
CA ILE A 318 18.48 -4.84 19.69
C ILE A 318 18.12 -5.18 18.25
N THR A 319 18.94 -6.04 17.64
CA THR A 319 18.68 -6.62 16.32
C THR A 319 18.09 -8.02 16.46
N LEU A 320 16.92 -8.23 15.86
CA LEU A 320 16.19 -9.49 15.82
C LEU A 320 16.10 -9.98 14.38
N HIS A 321 16.65 -11.16 14.12
CA HIS A 321 16.43 -11.86 12.87
C HIS A 321 15.22 -12.78 13.02
N PHE A 322 14.38 -12.84 12.01
CA PHE A 322 13.19 -13.69 12.00
C PHE A 322 12.94 -14.23 10.60
N VAL A 323 12.28 -15.38 10.51
CA VAL A 323 11.82 -15.93 9.23
C VAL A 323 10.35 -16.31 9.37
N ILE A 324 9.51 -15.78 8.50
CA ILE A 324 8.12 -16.20 8.40
C ILE A 324 8.03 -17.22 7.28
N ASP A 325 7.61 -18.43 7.63
CA ASP A 325 7.47 -19.52 6.68
C ASP A 325 6.13 -20.23 6.90
N GLY A 326 5.36 -20.48 5.83
CA GLY A 326 4.14 -21.25 5.93
C GLY A 326 3.16 -21.08 4.78
N ASN A 327 2.03 -21.79 4.85
CA ASN A 327 1.01 -21.81 3.81
C ASN A 327 -0.14 -20.83 4.12
N LEU A 328 -0.35 -19.84 3.24
CA LEU A 328 -1.39 -18.82 3.36
C LEU A 328 -2.82 -19.37 3.23
N ARG A 329 -2.99 -20.61 2.75
CA ARG A 329 -4.29 -21.32 2.68
C ARG A 329 -4.55 -22.21 3.89
N ASP A 330 -3.55 -22.45 4.74
CA ASP A 330 -3.77 -23.23 5.96
C ASP A 330 -4.57 -22.38 6.96
N PRO A 331 -5.78 -22.79 7.37
CA PRO A 331 -6.58 -22.04 8.34
C PRO A 331 -5.89 -21.88 9.70
N LYS A 332 -4.97 -22.79 10.06
CA LYS A 332 -4.16 -22.73 11.28
C LYS A 332 -3.01 -21.74 11.17
N PHE A 333 -2.53 -21.46 9.95
CA PHE A 333 -1.49 -20.48 9.73
C PHE A 333 -2.07 -19.06 9.84
N LYS A 334 -1.58 -18.29 10.80
CA LYS A 334 -1.94 -16.89 11.02
C LYS A 334 -0.69 -16.03 10.92
N LEU A 335 -0.50 -15.36 9.77
CA LEU A 335 0.67 -14.53 9.49
C LEU A 335 1.06 -13.60 10.67
N ASN A 336 0.09 -12.83 11.18
CA ASN A 336 0.34 -11.91 12.30
C ASN A 336 0.82 -12.63 13.58
N GLU A 337 0.36 -13.85 13.83
CA GLU A 337 0.75 -14.63 15.02
C GLU A 337 2.12 -15.28 14.82
N SER A 338 2.41 -15.75 13.60
CA SER A 338 3.74 -16.28 13.24
C SER A 338 4.81 -15.21 13.40
N VAL A 339 4.58 -13.99 12.87
CA VAL A 339 5.50 -12.85 13.03
C VAL A 339 5.77 -12.59 14.52
N MET A 340 4.71 -12.47 15.32
CA MET A 340 4.85 -12.12 16.73
C MET A 340 5.50 -13.25 17.55
N THR A 341 5.22 -14.52 17.21
CA THR A 341 5.84 -15.67 17.87
C THR A 341 7.34 -15.70 17.61
N GLU A 342 7.73 -15.50 16.34
CA GLU A 342 9.13 -15.47 15.94
C GLU A 342 9.88 -14.28 16.55
N LEU A 343 9.28 -13.08 16.55
CA LEU A 343 9.86 -11.91 17.20
C LEU A 343 10.03 -12.12 18.72
N ARG A 344 9.05 -12.70 19.42
CA ARG A 344 9.17 -13.00 20.85
C ARG A 344 10.28 -14.01 21.14
N ALA A 345 10.37 -15.08 20.35
CA ALA A 345 11.39 -16.11 20.52
C ALA A 345 12.80 -15.51 20.33
N ASN A 346 12.99 -14.72 19.28
CA ASN A 346 14.27 -14.08 18.99
C ASN A 346 14.60 -12.95 19.98
N PHE A 347 13.60 -12.23 20.49
CA PHE A 347 13.81 -11.24 21.55
C PHE A 347 14.26 -11.91 22.85
N ALA A 348 13.58 -12.97 23.31
CA ALA A 348 13.99 -13.73 24.49
C ALA A 348 15.41 -14.32 24.36
N LYS A 349 15.77 -14.77 23.15
CA LYS A 349 17.13 -15.23 22.82
C LYS A 349 18.15 -14.09 22.89
N ALA A 350 17.85 -12.92 22.31
CA ALA A 350 18.73 -11.74 22.34
C ALA A 350 18.99 -11.26 23.77
N LEU A 351 18.02 -11.39 24.66
CA LEU A 351 18.15 -11.01 26.07
C LEU A 351 18.76 -12.11 26.96
N GLY A 352 19.20 -13.25 26.39
CA GLY A 352 19.85 -14.33 27.14
C GLY A 352 18.92 -15.14 28.06
N VAL A 353 17.59 -14.97 27.93
CA VAL A 353 16.57 -15.63 28.77
C VAL A 353 16.06 -16.94 28.15
N SER A 354 16.78 -17.50 27.16
CA SER A 354 16.40 -18.76 26.53
C SER A 354 16.42 -19.92 27.54
N ALA A 355 15.70 -21.00 27.22
CA ALA A 355 15.65 -22.20 28.06
C ALA A 355 17.05 -22.76 28.40
N GLU A 356 18.07 -22.50 27.56
CA GLU A 356 19.48 -22.84 27.82
C GLU A 356 20.15 -21.93 28.86
N GLY A 357 19.79 -20.63 28.90
CA GLY A 357 20.26 -19.68 29.91
C GLY A 357 19.70 -19.99 31.30
N VAL A 358 18.43 -20.39 31.38
CA VAL A 358 17.80 -20.86 32.63
C VAL A 358 18.36 -22.22 33.07
N ALA A 359 18.65 -23.14 32.14
CA ALA A 359 19.29 -24.41 32.47
C ALA A 359 20.73 -24.24 32.98
N LYS A 360 21.51 -23.30 32.40
CA LYS A 360 22.84 -22.94 32.92
C LYS A 360 22.76 -22.21 34.27
N GLY A 361 21.86 -21.23 34.42
CA GLY A 361 21.69 -20.47 35.66
C GLY A 361 21.19 -21.32 36.83
N ALA A 362 20.23 -22.23 36.59
CA ALA A 362 19.79 -23.20 37.59
C ALA A 362 20.90 -24.21 37.92
N GLY A 363 21.66 -24.66 36.92
CA GLY A 363 22.81 -25.55 37.11
C GLY A 363 23.93 -24.95 37.96
N GLU A 364 24.21 -23.64 37.81
CA GLU A 364 25.19 -22.93 38.64
C GLU A 364 24.67 -22.66 40.06
N THR A 365 23.38 -22.35 40.21
CA THR A 365 22.75 -22.14 41.52
C THR A 365 22.71 -23.43 42.35
N VAL A 366 22.47 -24.58 41.71
CA VAL A 366 22.52 -25.91 42.36
C VAL A 366 23.97 -26.31 42.70
N LYS A 367 24.95 -25.97 41.86
CA LYS A 367 26.38 -26.17 42.19
C LYS A 367 26.83 -25.28 43.35
N GLY A 368 26.35 -24.04 43.43
CA GLY A 368 26.61 -23.13 44.54
C GLY A 368 26.06 -23.64 45.87
N LEU A 369 24.81 -24.13 45.88
CA LEU A 369 24.19 -24.74 47.06
C LEU A 369 24.83 -26.09 47.44
N GLY A 370 25.22 -26.90 46.45
CA GLY A 370 25.95 -28.14 46.67
C GLY A 370 27.33 -27.93 47.30
N ASN A 371 28.06 -26.90 46.86
CA ASN A 371 29.35 -26.54 47.45
C ASN A 371 29.21 -25.91 48.84
N ALA A 372 28.16 -25.12 49.08
CA ALA A 372 27.88 -24.56 50.41
C ALA A 372 27.50 -25.65 51.43
N LEU A 373 26.71 -26.66 51.03
CA LEU A 373 26.40 -27.82 51.86
C LEU A 373 27.60 -28.74 52.09
N LYS A 374 28.48 -28.89 51.09
CA LYS A 374 29.70 -29.69 51.20
C LYS A 374 30.72 -29.05 52.15
N ASN A 375 30.79 -27.72 52.19
CA ASN A 375 31.59 -26.98 53.18
C ASN A 375 31.00 -27.04 54.60
N LEU A 376 29.70 -27.34 54.75
CA LEU A 376 29.02 -27.46 56.05
C LEU A 376 29.06 -28.88 56.63
N LEU A 377 29.40 -29.88 55.80
CA LEU A 377 29.47 -31.30 56.15
C LEU A 377 30.90 -31.89 56.18
N GLY A 378 31.92 -31.02 56.17
CA GLY A 378 33.29 -31.40 56.51
C GLY A 378 34.24 -31.51 55.33
N GLN A 379 35.08 -30.47 55.19
CA GLN A 379 36.41 -30.55 55.80
C GLN A 379 36.43 -29.70 57.06
#